data_AF-A0A6A2WTA0-F1
#
_entry.id   AF-A0A6A2WTA0-F1
#
_cell.length_a   1.000
_cell.length_b   1.000
_cell.length_c   1.000
_cell.angle_alpha   90.00
_cell.angle_beta   90.00
_cell.angle_gamma   90.00
#
_symmetry.space_group_name_H-M   'P 1'
#
loop_
_entity.id
_entity.type
_entity.pdbx_description
1 polymer ?
#
loop_
_entity_poly.entity_id
_entity_poly.type
_entity_poly.pdbx_seq_one_letter_code
_entity_poly.pdbx_strand_id
1 'polypeptide(L)'
;MIDAYVKTLASLVGSEEEAKKRIYSVCTTRYTGFGALISEELSYKVKGLPRVLWVFPDSYLDVPNKDYGGDLFVDGKVIHRPQYTGPVQPSSSRIRGRSR
;
A
#
# COMPACT_ATOMS: atom_id res chain seq x y z
N MET A 1 -16.35 0.60 -0.92
CA MET A 1 -15.15 1.04 -0.17
C MET A 1 -13.93 1.15 -1.09
N ILE A 2 -13.64 0.11 -1.87
CA ILE A 2 -12.50 0.06 -2.80
C ILE A 2 -12.60 1.08 -3.93
N ASP A 3 -13.81 1.38 -4.42
CA ASP A 3 -14.02 2.44 -5.41
C ASP A 3 -13.49 3.80 -4.95
N ALA A 4 -13.53 4.06 -3.63
CA ALA A 4 -13.00 5.31 -3.08
C ALA A 4 -11.47 5.36 -3.14
N TYR A 5 -10.78 4.22 -3.06
CA TYR A 5 -9.32 4.14 -3.24
C TYR A 5 -8.94 4.42 -4.69
N VAL A 6 -9.64 3.79 -5.63
CA VAL A 6 -9.45 4.02 -7.06
C VAL A 6 -9.69 5.49 -7.39
N LYS A 7 -10.79 6.09 -6.93
CA LYS A 7 -11.11 7.51 -7.16
C LYS A 7 -10.07 8.46 -6.56
N THR A 8 -9.52 8.13 -5.39
CA THR A 8 -8.49 8.94 -4.72
C THR A 8 -7.20 8.97 -5.54
N LEU A 9 -6.80 7.84 -6.12
CA LEU A 9 -5.62 7.81 -6.99
C LEU A 9 -5.92 8.42 -8.37
N ALA A 10 -7.11 8.17 -8.91
CA ALA A 10 -7.56 8.65 -10.22
C ALA A 10 -7.54 10.19 -10.32
N SER A 11 -7.84 10.91 -9.23
CA SER A 11 -7.76 12.38 -9.23
C SER A 11 -6.35 12.93 -9.47
N LEU A 12 -5.30 12.10 -9.32
CA LEU A 12 -3.90 12.50 -9.57
C LEU A 12 -3.33 11.91 -10.85
N VAL A 13 -3.70 10.67 -11.18
CA VAL A 13 -3.21 10.01 -12.41
C VAL A 13 -4.07 10.31 -13.64
N GLY A 14 -5.25 10.91 -13.46
CA GLY A 14 -6.10 11.41 -14.53
C GLY A 14 -7.19 10.43 -14.99
N SER A 15 -7.06 9.13 -14.71
CA SER A 15 -8.08 8.14 -15.07
C SER A 15 -8.25 7.02 -14.03
N GLU A 16 -9.45 6.45 -13.95
CA GLU A 16 -9.71 5.28 -13.10
C GLU A 16 -9.02 4.02 -13.62
N GLU A 17 -8.89 3.88 -14.93
CA GLU A 17 -8.22 2.72 -15.55
C GLU A 17 -6.74 2.69 -15.20
N GLU A 18 -6.07 3.84 -15.24
CA GLU A 18 -4.67 3.94 -14.85
C GLU A 18 -4.49 3.77 -13.35
N ALA A 19 -5.42 4.31 -12.54
CA ALA A 19 -5.42 4.07 -11.11
C ALA A 19 -5.54 2.58 -10.79
N LYS A 20 -6.42 1.85 -11.49
CA LYS A 20 -6.60 0.41 -11.28
C LYS A 20 -5.35 -0.40 -11.63
N LYS A 21 -4.60 0.00 -12.66
CA LYS A 21 -3.34 -0.66 -13.05
C LYS A 21 -2.20 -0.40 -12.06
N ARG A 22 -2.19 0.77 -11.41
CA ARG A 22 -1.13 1.16 -10.47
C ARG A 22 -1.34 0.56 -9.08
N ILE A 23 -2.59 0.37 -8.65
CA ILE A 23 -2.90 -0.26 -7.36
C ILE A 23 -2.61 -1.76 -7.46
N TYR A 24 -1.81 -2.29 -6.54
CA TYR A 24 -1.46 -3.72 -6.50
C TYR A 24 -2.01 -4.45 -5.28
N SER A 25 -2.31 -3.72 -4.19
CA SER A 25 -2.81 -4.29 -2.95
C SER A 25 -3.90 -3.40 -2.35
N VAL A 26 -4.92 -4.01 -1.76
CA VAL A 26 -5.99 -3.34 -1.03
C VAL A 26 -6.26 -4.07 0.28
N CYS A 27 -6.62 -3.32 1.32
CA CYS A 27 -7.08 -3.89 2.58
C CYS A 27 -8.25 -3.07 3.11
N THR A 28 -9.26 -3.76 3.62
CA THR A 28 -10.45 -3.16 4.24
C THR A 28 -10.72 -3.71 5.64
N THR A 29 -9.84 -4.59 6.15
CA THR A 29 -9.97 -5.26 7.44
C THR A 29 -8.97 -4.71 8.44
N ARG A 30 -7.72 -5.18 8.40
CA ARG A 30 -6.66 -4.86 9.38
C ARG A 30 -6.22 -3.40 9.31
N TYR A 31 -6.26 -2.84 8.10
CA TYR A 31 -6.11 -1.42 7.83
C TYR A 31 -7.03 -1.07 6.67
N THR A 32 -7.40 0.20 6.56
CA THR A 32 -8.21 0.72 5.46
C THR A 32 -7.32 1.52 4.52
N GLY A 33 -6.79 0.87 3.49
CA GLY A 33 -5.85 1.51 2.58
C GLY A 33 -5.52 0.65 1.37
N PHE A 34 -4.64 1.18 0.53
CA PHE A 34 -4.19 0.53 -0.69
C PHE A 34 -2.71 0.81 -0.93
N GLY A 35 -2.03 -0.17 -1.55
CA GLY A 35 -0.68 -0.03 -2.07
C GLY A 35 -0.74 0.28 -3.57
N ALA A 36 0.05 1.26 -4.01
CA ALA A 36 0.13 1.65 -5.42
C ALA A 36 1.56 1.91 -5.87
N LEU A 37 1.85 1.60 -7.13
CA LEU A 37 3.09 1.94 -7.79
C LEU A 37 3.01 3.38 -8.31
N ILE A 38 3.62 4.30 -7.57
CA ILE A 38 3.69 5.74 -7.90
C ILE A 38 5.09 6.27 -7.61
N SER A 39 5.44 7.39 -8.24
CA SER A 39 6.66 8.12 -7.92
C SER A 39 6.57 8.78 -6.54
N GLU A 40 7.72 9.04 -5.93
CA GLU A 40 7.79 9.75 -4.65
C GLU A 40 7.13 11.13 -4.73
N GLU A 41 7.33 11.86 -5.84
CA GLU A 41 6.70 13.16 -6.09
C GLU A 41 5.16 13.09 -6.05
N LEU A 42 4.57 12.03 -6.64
CA LEU A 42 3.13 11.81 -6.59
C LEU A 42 2.65 11.48 -5.18
N SER A 43 3.46 10.76 -4.39
CA SER A 43 3.12 10.40 -3.01
C SER A 43 2.90 11.64 -2.13
N TYR A 44 3.69 12.71 -2.33
CA TYR A 44 3.49 13.98 -1.63
C TYR A 44 2.17 14.66 -2.01
N LYS A 45 1.75 14.56 -3.28
CA LYS A 45 0.44 15.06 -3.72
C LYS A 45 -0.71 14.26 -3.12
N VAL A 46 -0.56 12.93 -3.02
CA VAL A 46 -1.55 12.05 -2.36
C VAL A 46 -1.74 12.46 -0.90
N LYS A 47 -0.66 12.78 -0.18
CA LYS A 47 -0.71 13.23 1.22
C LYS A 47 -1.56 14.50 1.43
N GLY A 48 -1.69 15.35 0.40
CA GLY A 48 -2.50 16.57 0.47
C GLY A 48 -4.01 16.36 0.27
N LEU A 49 -4.46 15.15 -0.07
CA LEU A 49 -5.87 14.89 -0.36
C LEU A 49 -6.71 14.75 0.92
N PRO A 50 -7.96 15.26 0.95
CA PRO A 50 -8.80 15.33 2.15
C PRO A 50 -9.27 13.98 2.72
N ARG A 51 -8.87 12.86 2.10
CA ARG A 51 -9.25 11.49 2.50
C ARG A 51 -8.04 10.59 2.77
N VAL A 52 -6.84 11.18 2.78
CA VAL A 52 -5.58 10.47 3.00
C VAL A 52 -5.08 10.85 4.39
N LEU A 53 -4.98 9.86 5.27
CA LEU A 53 -4.45 10.06 6.61
C LEU A 53 -2.93 9.91 6.65
N TRP A 54 -2.42 8.87 5.97
CA TRP A 54 -1.01 8.50 5.98
C TRP A 54 -0.53 8.11 4.59
N VAL A 55 0.73 8.44 4.29
CA VAL A 55 1.45 7.98 3.10
C VAL A 55 2.84 7.55 3.57
N PHE A 56 3.19 6.29 3.33
CA PHE A 56 4.48 5.72 3.70
C PHE A 56 5.01 4.85 2.56
N PRO A 57 6.34 4.71 2.41
CA PRO A 57 6.93 3.70 1.54
C PRO A 57 6.49 2.30 1.99
N ASP A 58 5.98 1.49 1.07
CA ASP A 58 5.53 0.14 1.39
C ASP A 58 6.72 -0.81 1.54
N SER A 59 6.52 -1.91 2.27
CA SER A 59 7.54 -2.91 2.55
C SER A 59 6.96 -4.31 2.47
N TYR A 60 7.79 -5.30 2.16
CA TYR A 60 7.34 -6.69 2.15
C TYR A 60 6.97 -7.15 3.56
N LEU A 61 5.75 -7.66 3.69
CA LEU A 61 5.32 -8.42 4.86
C LEU A 61 5.97 -9.81 4.86
N ASP A 62 6.14 -10.41 3.68
CA ASP A 62 6.88 -11.67 3.47
C ASP A 62 8.05 -11.41 2.51
N VAL A 63 9.25 -11.25 3.07
CA VAL A 63 10.47 -10.89 2.32
C VAL A 63 10.89 -12.00 1.34
N PRO A 64 10.96 -13.30 1.71
CA PRO A 64 11.25 -14.38 0.76
C PRO A 64 10.33 -14.40 -0.46
N ASN A 65 9.02 -14.22 -0.26
CA ASN A 65 8.04 -14.26 -1.35
C ASN A 65 7.76 -12.90 -1.99
N LYS A 66 8.42 -11.83 -1.53
CA LYS A 66 8.21 -10.44 -1.97
C LYS A 66 6.74 -10.02 -1.93
N ASP A 67 6.04 -10.45 -0.87
CA ASP A 67 4.64 -10.12 -0.68
C ASP A 67 4.47 -8.89 0.21
N TYR A 68 3.78 -7.88 -0.29
CA TYR A 68 3.41 -6.67 0.45
C TYR A 68 2.23 -6.90 1.43
N GLY A 69 1.57 -8.05 1.36
CA GLY A 69 0.37 -8.33 2.16
C GLY A 69 -0.88 -7.63 1.62
N GLY A 70 -1.96 -7.67 2.41
CA GLY A 70 -3.30 -7.28 1.94
C GLY A 70 -3.84 -8.21 0.84
N ASP A 71 -4.99 -7.86 0.30
CA ASP A 71 -5.60 -8.58 -0.83
C ASP A 71 -5.03 -8.07 -2.15
N LEU A 72 -4.85 -8.97 -3.11
CA LEU A 72 -4.37 -8.57 -4.44
C LEU A 72 -5.44 -7.76 -5.15
N PHE A 73 -5.00 -6.73 -5.86
CA PHE A 73 -5.85 -5.92 -6.70
C PHE A 73 -5.34 -5.99 -8.14
N VAL A 74 -6.11 -6.60 -9.03
CA VAL A 74 -5.73 -6.80 -10.43
C VAL A 74 -6.87 -6.30 -11.32
N ASP A 75 -6.60 -5.23 -12.07
CA ASP A 75 -7.53 -4.63 -13.04
C ASP A 75 -8.95 -4.36 -12.47
N GLY A 76 -9.03 -3.89 -11.23
CA GLY A 76 -10.31 -3.60 -10.58
C GLY A 76 -10.92 -4.78 -9.82
N LYS A 77 -10.34 -5.97 -9.89
CA LYS A 77 -10.80 -7.16 -9.18
C LYS A 77 -9.95 -7.42 -7.95
N VAL A 78 -10.62 -7.76 -6.86
CA VAL A 78 -9.97 -8.15 -5.61
C VAL A 78 -9.83 -9.66 -5.59
N ILE A 79 -8.62 -10.14 -5.35
CA ILE A 79 -8.34 -11.55 -5.11
C ILE A 79 -7.91 -11.65 -3.65
N HIS A 80 -8.82 -12.20 -2.82
CA HIS A 80 -8.56 -12.35 -1.40
C HIS A 80 -7.39 -13.31 -1.16
N ARG A 81 -6.51 -12.91 -0.24
CA ARG A 81 -5.38 -13.73 0.20
C ARG A 81 -5.52 -14.09 1.68
N PRO A 82 -4.93 -15.20 2.11
CA PRO A 82 -4.77 -15.46 3.54
C PRO A 82 -3.99 -14.30 4.16
N GLN A 83 -4.67 -13.47 4.96
CA GLN A 83 -4.00 -12.37 5.64
C GLN A 83 -3.08 -12.99 6.70
N TYR A 84 -1.80 -12.61 6.69
CA TYR A 84 -0.81 -13.15 7.61
C TYR A 84 -1.23 -12.87 9.06
N THR A 85 -1.76 -13.87 9.76
CA THR A 85 -2.20 -13.78 11.16
C THR A 85 -1.08 -14.09 12.15
N GLY A 86 0.12 -14.45 11.67
CA GLY A 86 1.27 -14.72 12.50
C GLY A 86 1.74 -13.47 13.26
N PRO A 87 2.43 -13.65 14.41
CA PRO A 87 3.00 -12.54 15.16
C PRO A 87 4.00 -11.78 14.26
N VAL A 88 3.88 -10.45 14.23
CA VAL A 88 4.90 -9.58 13.63
C VAL A 88 6.18 -9.84 14.43
N GLN A 89 7.10 -10.63 13.88
CA GLN A 89 8.43 -10.72 14.48
C GLN A 89 9.07 -9.35 14.30
N PRO A 90 9.42 -8.63 15.38
CA PRO A 90 10.12 -7.38 15.23
C PRO A 90 11.39 -7.67 14.42
N SER A 91 11.59 -6.91 13.34
CA SER A 91 12.87 -6.93 12.66
C SER A 91 13.91 -6.62 13.73
N SER A 92 14.86 -7.52 13.92
CA SER A 92 16.03 -7.26 14.75
C SER A 92 16.78 -6.13 14.07
N SER A 93 16.39 -4.89 14.34
CA SER A 93 17.24 -3.74 14.13
C SER A 93 18.45 -3.97 15.01
N ARG A 94 19.49 -4.58 14.43
CA ARG A 94 20.84 -4.44 14.96
C ARG A 94 21.05 -2.94 15.04
N ILE A 95 20.94 -2.41 16.25
CA ILE A 95 21.43 -1.08 16.60
C ILE A 95 22.89 -1.09 16.15
N ARG A 96 23.17 -0.57 14.95
CA ARG A 96 24.55 -0.25 14.59
C ARG A 96 24.91 0.86 15.55
N GLY A 97 25.76 0.52 16.52
CA GLY A 97 26.26 1.43 17.53
C GLY A 97 26.66 2.72 16.84
N ARG A 98 25.97 3.80 17.20
CA ARG A 98 26.40 5.15 16.84
C ARG A 98 27.67 5.36 17.67
N SER A 99 28.84 5.17 17.06
CA SER A 99 30.09 5.56 17.71
C SER A 99 29.99 7.05 18.01
N ARG A 100 30.27 7.41 19.26
CA ARG A 100 30.46 8.79 19.70
C ARG A 100 31.65 9.41 18.99
#